data_AF-A0A2I0JNU7-F1
#
_entry.id   AF-A0A2I0JNU7-F1
#
_cell.length_a   1.000
_cell.length_b   1.000
_cell.length_c   1.000
_cell.angle_alpha   90.00
_cell.angle_beta   90.00
_cell.angle_gamma   90.00
#
_symmetry.space_group_name_H-M   'P 1'
#
loop_
_entity.id
_entity.type
_entity.pdbx_description
1 polymer ?
#
loop_
_entity_poly.entity_id
_entity_poly.type
_entity_poly.pdbx_seq_one_letter_code
_entity_poly.pdbx_strand_id
1 'polypeptide(L)'
;MAPSMAFSRCLTKQQLPLLFRSSKVSPSQSLAPPLHALFSTQIVGEKPILVRDFIHSALYDPRHGYFSQQSGAVGVLERSIKFNQLEGRKAYMKHLDDIYKQSDISWFTPVELFKPWYAHGIAEAIMRTTNLSVPLKIYEIGGGSGTCAKGILDYIKLNAPERVYNSMTY
;
A
#
# COMPACT_ATOMS: atom_id res chain seq x y z
N MET A 1 -10.51 63.60 36.20
CA MET A 1 -11.73 63.71 37.01
C MET A 1 -12.92 63.50 36.09
N ALA A 2 -13.93 62.71 36.52
CA ALA A 2 -15.06 62.13 35.76
C ALA A 2 -14.74 60.78 35.05
N PRO A 3 -15.67 59.80 35.04
CA PRO A 3 -15.44 58.53 35.73
C PRO A 3 -15.45 57.26 34.86
N SER A 4 -14.87 56.21 35.44
CA SER A 4 -14.86 54.81 35.00
C SER A 4 -16.26 54.16 35.13
N MET A 5 -16.80 53.63 34.02
CA MET A 5 -17.89 52.64 34.06
C MET A 5 -17.31 51.25 33.78
N ALA A 6 -17.25 50.43 34.83
CA ALA A 6 -17.04 49.00 34.73
C ALA A 6 -18.37 48.31 34.36
N PHE A 7 -18.43 47.69 33.19
CA PHE A 7 -19.54 46.78 32.84
C PHE A 7 -19.25 45.39 33.39
N SER A 8 -19.89 45.06 34.51
CA SER A 8 -19.99 43.70 35.02
C SER A 8 -20.97 42.91 34.13
N ARG A 9 -20.46 41.94 33.35
CA ARG A 9 -21.32 40.98 32.65
C ARG A 9 -21.60 39.80 33.58
N CYS A 10 -22.75 39.84 34.24
CA CYS A 10 -23.34 38.70 34.91
C CYS A 10 -23.80 37.68 33.86
N LEU A 11 -23.17 36.50 33.80
CA LEU A 11 -23.61 35.39 32.97
C LEU A 11 -24.72 34.62 33.69
N THR A 12 -25.97 34.96 33.40
CA THR A 12 -27.12 34.13 33.78
C THR A 12 -27.24 32.95 32.80
N LYS A 13 -27.04 31.73 33.31
CA LYS A 13 -27.39 30.49 32.59
C LYS A 13 -28.91 30.42 32.46
N GLN A 14 -29.46 30.87 31.34
CA GLN A 14 -30.82 30.50 30.96
C GLN A 14 -30.77 29.09 30.34
N GLN A 15 -31.29 28.10 31.07
CA GLN A 15 -31.59 26.80 30.51
C GLN A 15 -32.88 26.92 29.68
N LEU A 16 -32.75 26.90 28.35
CA LEU A 16 -33.88 26.66 27.47
C LEU A 16 -34.22 25.16 27.46
N PRO A 17 -35.50 24.77 27.63
CA PRO A 17 -35.89 23.38 27.45
C PRO A 17 -35.80 23.02 25.96
N LEU A 18 -34.87 22.12 25.62
CA LEU A 18 -34.83 21.47 24.31
C LEU A 18 -36.05 20.55 24.20
N LEU A 19 -37.14 21.07 23.64
CA LEU A 19 -38.24 20.26 23.15
C LEU A 19 -37.75 19.49 21.91
N PHE A 20 -37.28 18.26 22.11
CA PHE A 20 -37.06 17.31 21.02
C PHE A 20 -38.42 16.93 20.43
N ARG A 21 -38.84 17.65 19.38
CA ARG A 21 -39.94 17.23 18.53
C ARG A 21 -39.40 16.18 17.57
N SER A 22 -39.59 14.90 17.92
CA SER A 22 -39.34 13.80 16.99
C SER A 22 -40.36 13.88 15.85
N SER A 23 -39.98 14.52 14.74
CA SER A 23 -40.65 14.31 13.46
C SER A 23 -40.42 12.86 13.05
N LYS A 24 -41.44 12.01 13.17
CA LYS A 24 -41.43 10.69 12.54
C LYS A 24 -41.32 10.90 11.03
N VAL A 25 -40.13 10.70 10.49
CA VAL A 25 -39.91 10.64 9.05
C VAL A 25 -40.41 9.27 8.60
N SER A 26 -41.56 9.23 7.96
CA SER A 26 -42.03 8.03 7.27
C SER A 26 -41.10 7.78 6.08
N PRO A 27 -40.62 6.54 5.85
CA PRO A 27 -39.85 6.26 4.65
C PRO A 27 -40.77 6.40 3.44
N SER A 28 -40.51 7.36 2.57
CA SER A 28 -41.05 7.33 1.22
C SER A 28 -40.51 6.07 0.56
N GLN A 29 -41.37 5.10 0.25
CA GLN A 29 -40.99 3.94 -0.55
C GLN A 29 -40.53 4.45 -1.93
N SER A 30 -39.21 4.50 -2.11
CA SER A 30 -38.63 4.72 -3.42
C SER A 30 -38.90 3.48 -4.26
N LEU A 31 -39.80 3.61 -5.23
CA LEU A 31 -40.00 2.66 -6.33
C LEU A 31 -38.87 2.79 -7.37
N ALA A 32 -37.62 2.92 -6.92
CA ALA A 32 -36.50 2.72 -7.83
C ALA A 32 -36.37 1.20 -8.08
N PRO A 33 -36.35 0.74 -9.33
CA PRO A 33 -36.02 -0.67 -9.60
C PRO A 33 -34.66 -0.96 -8.97
N PRO A 34 -34.43 -2.18 -8.44
CA PRO A 34 -33.14 -2.54 -7.90
C PRO A 34 -32.11 -2.31 -9.02
N LEU A 35 -31.14 -1.42 -8.76
CA LEU A 35 -29.97 -1.28 -9.61
C LEU A 35 -29.20 -2.59 -9.51
N HIS A 36 -29.57 -3.57 -10.33
CA HIS A 36 -28.78 -4.78 -10.50
C HIS A 36 -27.42 -4.33 -11.00
N ALA A 37 -26.40 -4.52 -10.17
CA ALA A 37 -25.01 -4.33 -10.57
C ALA A 37 -24.64 -5.46 -11.54
N LEU A 38 -24.97 -5.28 -12.83
CA LEU A 38 -24.79 -6.27 -13.90
C LEU A 38 -23.34 -6.73 -14.12
N PHE A 39 -22.38 -6.11 -13.42
CA PHE A 39 -20.95 -6.42 -13.50
C PHE A 39 -20.39 -6.99 -12.19
N SER A 40 -21.24 -7.36 -11.25
CA SER A 40 -20.79 -8.06 -10.06
C SER A 40 -20.23 -9.43 -10.46
N THR A 41 -18.91 -9.58 -10.42
CA THR A 41 -18.29 -10.88 -10.12
C THR A 41 -19.07 -11.50 -8.97
N GLN A 42 -19.34 -12.82 -8.93
CA GLN A 42 -20.19 -13.46 -7.89
C GLN A 42 -19.81 -13.19 -6.41
N ILE A 43 -18.76 -12.41 -6.19
CA ILE A 43 -18.33 -11.75 -4.96
C ILE A 43 -19.42 -10.84 -4.34
N VAL A 44 -20.25 -10.11 -5.11
CA VAL A 44 -21.26 -9.20 -4.53
C VAL A 44 -22.67 -9.71 -4.82
N GLY A 45 -23.39 -10.07 -3.75
CA GLY A 45 -24.82 -10.40 -3.84
C GLY A 45 -25.70 -9.16 -4.07
N GLU A 46 -27.02 -9.33 -3.93
CA GLU A 46 -28.02 -8.27 -4.23
C GLU A 46 -28.01 -7.06 -3.28
N LYS A 47 -27.15 -7.07 -2.24
CA LYS A 47 -27.06 -5.96 -1.27
C LYS A 47 -25.90 -5.03 -1.64
N PRO A 48 -26.10 -3.70 -1.57
CA PRO A 48 -25.00 -2.75 -1.73
C PRO A 48 -23.89 -3.03 -0.70
N ILE A 49 -22.64 -3.03 -1.16
CA ILE A 49 -21.45 -3.13 -0.30
C ILE A 49 -20.56 -1.90 -0.47
N LEU A 50 -19.73 -1.61 0.52
CA LEU A 50 -18.72 -0.56 0.39
C LEU A 50 -17.62 -1.03 -0.57
N VAL A 51 -17.13 -0.14 -1.41
CA VAL A 51 -16.04 -0.44 -2.37
C VAL A 51 -14.79 -0.98 -1.65
N ARG A 52 -14.48 -0.47 -0.46
CA ARG A 52 -13.35 -0.97 0.34
C ARG A 52 -13.54 -2.45 0.76
N ASP A 53 -14.78 -2.84 1.07
CA ASP A 53 -15.10 -4.20 1.51
C ASP A 53 -15.06 -5.14 0.29
N PHE A 54 -15.51 -4.66 -0.86
CA PHE A 54 -15.34 -5.34 -2.14
C PHE A 54 -13.85 -5.60 -2.45
N ILE A 55 -13.02 -4.56 -2.43
CA ILE A 55 -11.57 -4.67 -2.70
C ILE A 55 -10.93 -5.63 -1.71
N HIS A 56 -11.26 -5.52 -0.42
CA HIS A 56 -10.74 -6.43 0.60
C HIS A 56 -11.12 -7.89 0.30
N SER A 57 -12.38 -8.16 -0.03
CA SER A 57 -12.82 -9.52 -0.38
C SER A 57 -12.16 -10.04 -1.65
N ALA A 58 -12.08 -9.21 -2.70
CA ALA A 58 -11.45 -9.58 -3.97
C ALA A 58 -9.95 -9.92 -3.81
N LEU A 59 -9.24 -9.23 -2.91
CA LEU A 59 -7.81 -9.45 -2.67
C LEU A 59 -7.51 -10.54 -1.64
N TYR A 60 -8.26 -10.58 -0.53
CA TYR A 60 -7.89 -11.32 0.68
C TYR A 60 -8.93 -12.35 1.16
N ASP A 61 -9.99 -12.64 0.40
CA ASP A 61 -10.87 -13.75 0.76
C ASP A 61 -10.06 -15.07 0.86
N PRO A 62 -10.14 -15.82 1.97
CA PRO A 62 -9.29 -16.99 2.19
C PRO A 62 -9.39 -18.10 1.14
N ARG A 63 -10.49 -18.15 0.37
CA ARG A 63 -10.73 -19.21 -0.62
C ARG A 63 -10.57 -18.72 -2.06
N HIS A 64 -11.03 -17.50 -2.35
CA HIS A 64 -11.10 -16.97 -3.71
C HIS A 64 -10.39 -15.63 -3.90
N GLY A 65 -9.76 -15.08 -2.86
CA GLY A 65 -8.98 -13.85 -2.96
C GLY A 65 -7.77 -14.00 -3.88
N TYR A 66 -7.40 -12.91 -4.55
CA TYR A 66 -6.24 -12.86 -5.43
C TYR A 66 -4.93 -13.32 -4.77
N PHE A 67 -4.73 -13.00 -3.49
CA PHE A 67 -3.55 -13.40 -2.73
C PHE A 67 -3.68 -14.75 -2.02
N SER A 68 -4.88 -15.29 -1.92
CA SER A 68 -5.13 -16.62 -1.34
C SER A 68 -4.93 -17.74 -2.36
N GLN A 69 -4.95 -17.39 -3.65
CA GLN A 69 -4.55 -18.27 -4.74
C GLN A 69 -3.08 -17.99 -5.09
N GLN A 70 -2.37 -19.01 -5.58
CA GLN A 70 -1.04 -18.83 -6.17
C GLN A 70 -1.21 -18.05 -7.49
N SER A 71 -1.38 -16.73 -7.42
CA SER A 71 -1.53 -15.90 -8.60
C SER A 71 -0.18 -15.83 -9.31
N GLY A 72 0.00 -16.65 -10.35
CA GLY A 72 1.17 -16.61 -11.26
C GLY A 72 1.33 -15.29 -12.02
N ALA A 73 0.47 -14.31 -11.75
CA ALA A 73 0.46 -13.00 -12.38
C ALA A 73 1.66 -12.12 -12.00
N VAL A 74 2.21 -12.25 -10.77
CA VAL A 74 3.40 -11.49 -10.35
C VAL A 74 4.65 -12.33 -10.53
N GLY A 75 5.52 -11.89 -11.43
CA GLY A 75 6.72 -12.62 -11.80
C GLY A 75 7.88 -12.43 -10.84
N VAL A 76 8.68 -13.48 -10.70
CA VAL A 76 10.01 -13.46 -10.09
C VAL A 76 11.01 -13.89 -11.15
N LEU A 77 12.01 -13.05 -11.44
CA LEU A 77 13.04 -13.42 -12.41
C LEU A 77 14.04 -14.36 -11.74
N GLU A 78 14.45 -15.46 -12.36
CA GLU A 78 15.49 -16.31 -11.73
C GLU A 78 16.85 -15.60 -11.67
N ARG A 79 17.16 -14.78 -12.67
CA ARG A 79 18.45 -14.11 -12.84
C ARG A 79 18.28 -12.62 -13.10
N SER A 80 19.27 -11.83 -12.70
CA SER A 80 19.32 -10.40 -13.03
C SER A 80 19.54 -10.17 -14.52
N ILE A 81 18.87 -9.15 -15.06
CA ILE A 81 19.08 -8.68 -16.43
C ILE A 81 20.51 -8.12 -16.53
N LYS A 82 21.28 -8.59 -17.52
CA LYS A 82 22.63 -8.12 -17.80
C LYS A 82 22.60 -6.84 -18.64
N PHE A 83 22.29 -5.72 -18.01
CA PHE A 83 22.14 -4.42 -18.70
C PHE A 83 23.37 -4.02 -19.51
N ASN A 84 24.57 -4.40 -19.09
CA ASN A 84 25.83 -4.16 -19.81
C ASN A 84 25.94 -4.93 -21.13
N GLN A 85 25.08 -5.92 -21.38
CA GLN A 85 25.01 -6.67 -22.64
C GLN A 85 23.90 -6.14 -23.57
N LEU A 86 23.13 -5.14 -23.15
CA LEU A 86 22.04 -4.56 -23.92
C LEU A 86 22.50 -3.24 -24.55
N GLU A 87 22.31 -3.11 -25.86
CA GLU A 87 22.72 -1.91 -26.64
C GLU A 87 21.87 -0.66 -26.34
N GLY A 88 20.86 -0.77 -25.47
CA GLY A 88 20.01 0.34 -25.05
C GLY A 88 18.54 -0.05 -24.96
N ARG A 89 17.66 0.96 -25.00
CA ARG A 89 16.21 0.80 -24.77
C ARG A 89 15.57 -0.23 -25.71
N LYS A 90 15.91 -0.21 -27.00
CA LYS A 90 15.30 -1.14 -27.98
C LYS A 90 15.62 -2.59 -27.66
N ALA A 91 16.90 -2.89 -27.37
CA ALA A 91 17.35 -4.23 -26.99
C ALA A 91 16.69 -4.68 -25.67
N TYR A 92 16.59 -3.77 -24.69
CA TYR A 92 15.90 -4.03 -23.44
C TYR A 92 14.42 -4.36 -23.63
N MET A 93 13.69 -3.56 -24.41
CA MET A 93 12.26 -3.81 -24.65
C MET A 93 12.03 -5.14 -25.37
N LYS A 94 12.91 -5.51 -26.32
CA LYS A 94 12.85 -6.82 -26.98
C LYS A 94 13.11 -7.95 -25.97
N HIS A 95 14.14 -7.82 -25.14
CA HIS A 95 14.46 -8.82 -24.11
C HIS A 95 13.30 -9.01 -23.11
N LEU A 96 12.66 -7.92 -22.68
CA LEU A 96 11.47 -8.00 -21.83
C LEU A 96 10.30 -8.69 -22.53
N ASP A 97 10.01 -8.32 -23.78
CA ASP A 97 8.95 -8.93 -24.58
C ASP A 97 9.16 -10.45 -24.70
N ASP A 98 10.40 -10.89 -24.91
CA ASP A 98 10.76 -12.31 -24.94
C ASP A 98 10.47 -13.01 -23.59
N ILE A 99 10.78 -12.36 -22.46
CA ILE A 99 10.48 -12.88 -21.11
C ILE A 99 8.96 -13.02 -20.90
N TYR A 100 8.20 -11.99 -21.24
CA TYR A 100 6.74 -12.01 -21.07
C TYR A 100 6.06 -13.03 -21.97
N LYS A 101 6.57 -13.28 -23.18
CA LYS A 101 6.02 -14.32 -24.07
C LYS A 101 6.31 -15.75 -23.61
N GLN A 102 7.32 -15.95 -22.79
CA GLN A 102 7.75 -17.27 -22.31
C GLN A 102 7.09 -17.67 -20.99
N SER A 103 6.27 -16.81 -20.38
CA SER A 103 5.68 -17.06 -19.07
C SER A 103 4.23 -16.58 -19.00
N ASP A 104 3.43 -17.20 -18.14
CA ASP A 104 2.06 -16.73 -17.83
C ASP A 104 2.06 -15.53 -16.86
N ILE A 105 3.20 -14.84 -16.73
CA ILE A 105 3.40 -13.71 -15.84
C ILE A 105 2.74 -12.48 -16.46
N SER A 106 1.89 -11.81 -15.67
CA SER A 106 1.21 -10.59 -16.10
C SER A 106 2.11 -9.36 -15.96
N TRP A 107 2.94 -9.30 -14.91
CA TRP A 107 3.83 -8.16 -14.66
C TRP A 107 4.98 -8.54 -13.70
N PHE A 108 6.09 -7.82 -13.81
CA PHE A 108 7.20 -7.85 -12.87
C PHE A 108 7.28 -6.56 -12.06
N THR A 109 7.66 -6.68 -10.79
CA THR A 109 7.97 -5.51 -9.94
C THR A 109 9.31 -4.89 -10.38
N PRO A 110 9.56 -3.60 -10.07
CA PRO A 110 10.87 -2.98 -10.30
C PRO A 110 12.01 -3.73 -9.60
N VAL A 111 11.78 -4.28 -8.41
CA VAL A 111 12.81 -5.03 -7.68
C VAL A 111 13.21 -6.31 -8.41
N GLU A 112 12.31 -6.92 -9.16
CA GLU A 112 12.62 -8.09 -9.99
C GLU A 112 13.36 -7.69 -11.27
N LEU A 113 12.89 -6.66 -11.97
CA LEU A 113 13.48 -6.22 -13.24
C LEU A 113 14.88 -5.62 -13.09
N PHE A 114 15.13 -4.90 -12.00
CA PHE A 114 16.34 -4.11 -11.81
C PHE A 114 17.24 -4.64 -10.69
N LYS A 115 17.08 -5.89 -10.25
CA LYS A 115 17.96 -6.46 -9.22
C LYS A 115 19.42 -6.58 -9.69
N PRO A 116 20.39 -6.36 -8.78
CA PRO A 116 20.19 -5.96 -7.38
C PRO A 116 20.08 -4.43 -7.19
N TRP A 117 20.22 -3.65 -8.27
CA TRP A 117 20.38 -2.20 -8.24
C TRP A 117 19.21 -1.43 -7.60
N TYR A 118 17.97 -1.89 -7.80
CA TYR A 118 16.81 -1.27 -7.16
C TYR A 118 16.90 -1.33 -5.63
N ALA A 119 17.20 -2.51 -5.09
CA ALA A 119 17.37 -2.72 -3.65
C ALA A 119 18.62 -2.00 -3.12
N HIS A 120 19.71 -1.95 -3.90
CA HIS A 120 20.91 -1.20 -3.54
C HIS A 120 20.64 0.30 -3.40
N GLY A 121 19.85 0.90 -4.29
CA GLY A 121 19.48 2.31 -4.19
C GLY A 121 18.69 2.61 -2.91
N ILE A 122 17.77 1.72 -2.53
CA ILE A 122 17.04 1.83 -1.25
C ILE A 122 18.00 1.70 -0.07
N ALA A 123 18.89 0.70 -0.10
CA ALA A 123 19.85 0.46 0.97
C ALA A 123 20.81 1.65 1.14
N GLU A 124 21.32 2.23 0.06
CA GLU A 124 22.18 3.42 0.10
C GLU A 124 21.44 4.61 0.74
N ALA A 125 20.17 4.83 0.37
CA ALA A 125 19.36 5.87 0.98
C ALA A 125 19.15 5.64 2.49
N ILE A 126 18.88 4.41 2.91
CA ILE A 126 18.78 4.03 4.34
C ILE A 126 20.10 4.35 5.06
N MET A 127 21.22 3.90 4.50
CA MET A 127 22.54 4.07 5.11
C MET A 127 22.95 5.54 5.27
N ARG A 128 22.43 6.43 4.41
CA ARG A 128 22.73 7.87 4.47
C ARG A 128 21.82 8.66 5.39
N THR A 129 20.59 8.22 5.58
CA THR A 129 19.54 9.01 6.24
C THR A 129 19.25 8.55 7.66
N THR A 130 19.66 7.34 8.02
CA THR A 130 19.43 6.78 9.35
C THR A 130 20.56 7.07 10.32
N ASN A 131 20.22 7.21 11.61
CA ASN A 131 21.20 7.31 12.67
C ASN A 131 21.75 5.91 13.01
N LEU A 132 22.92 5.58 12.46
CA LEU A 132 23.60 4.29 12.67
C LEU A 132 24.35 4.20 14.01
N SER A 133 24.18 5.15 14.92
CA SER A 133 24.68 5.05 16.31
C SER A 133 23.82 4.12 17.16
N VAL A 134 22.58 3.85 16.72
CA VAL A 134 21.67 2.88 17.33
C VAL A 134 21.43 1.72 16.35
N PRO A 135 21.05 0.52 16.84
CA PRO A 135 20.74 -0.61 15.97
C PRO A 135 19.65 -0.28 14.94
N LEU A 136 19.94 -0.55 13.66
CA LEU A 136 19.04 -0.31 12.55
C LEU A 136 17.86 -1.29 12.57
N LYS A 137 16.63 -0.80 12.43
CA LYS A 137 15.43 -1.63 12.27
C LYS A 137 14.73 -1.27 10.97
N ILE A 138 14.57 -2.24 10.09
CA ILE A 138 13.88 -2.08 8.80
C ILE A 138 12.54 -2.81 8.90
N TYR A 139 11.49 -2.21 8.35
CA TYR A 139 10.19 -2.84 8.21
C TYR A 139 9.78 -2.76 6.73
N GLU A 140 9.48 -3.90 6.13
CA GLU A 140 9.00 -3.96 4.75
C GLU A 140 7.54 -4.43 4.71
N ILE A 141 6.66 -3.55 4.25
CA ILE A 141 5.24 -3.85 4.11
C ILE A 141 5.02 -4.42 2.70
N GLY A 142 4.56 -5.67 2.63
CA GLY A 142 4.33 -6.35 1.36
C GLY A 142 5.62 -6.78 0.65
N GLY A 143 6.53 -7.46 1.36
CA GLY A 143 7.84 -7.86 0.85
C GLY A 143 7.86 -8.84 -0.33
N GLY A 144 6.70 -9.33 -0.77
CA GLY A 144 6.55 -10.17 -1.96
C GLY A 144 7.44 -11.42 -1.90
N SER A 145 8.28 -11.60 -2.92
CA SER A 145 9.24 -12.70 -3.03
C SER A 145 10.44 -12.60 -2.06
N GLY A 146 10.58 -11.50 -1.32
CA GLY A 146 11.75 -11.24 -0.47
C GLY A 146 12.99 -10.76 -1.24
N THR A 147 12.91 -10.56 -2.56
CA THR A 147 14.03 -10.10 -3.39
C THR A 147 14.56 -8.73 -2.92
N CYS A 148 13.68 -7.83 -2.49
CA CYS A 148 14.07 -6.52 -1.97
C CYS A 148 14.85 -6.65 -0.66
N ALA A 149 14.26 -7.32 0.33
CA ALA A 149 14.90 -7.61 1.62
C ALA A 149 16.29 -8.22 1.43
N LYS A 150 16.40 -9.27 0.61
CA LYS A 150 17.68 -9.90 0.32
C LYS A 150 18.68 -8.91 -0.27
N GLY A 151 18.27 -8.12 -1.26
CA GLY A 151 19.16 -7.14 -1.90
C GLY A 151 19.62 -6.03 -0.94
N ILE A 152 18.75 -5.56 -0.05
CA ILE A 152 19.09 -4.58 0.99
C ILE A 152 20.08 -5.19 1.99
N LEU A 153 19.80 -6.40 2.48
CA LEU A 153 20.65 -7.11 3.44
C LEU A 153 22.03 -7.39 2.85
N ASP A 154 22.10 -7.87 1.60
CA ASP A 154 23.37 -8.11 0.90
C ASP A 154 24.17 -6.82 0.74
N TYR A 155 23.51 -5.71 0.35
CA TYR A 155 24.19 -4.42 0.20
C TYR A 155 24.75 -3.91 1.52
N ILE A 156 23.95 -3.92 2.60
CA ILE A 156 24.40 -3.46 3.92
C ILE A 156 25.55 -4.33 4.43
N LYS A 157 25.45 -5.66 4.26
CA LYS A 157 26.52 -6.59 4.66
C LYS A 157 27.86 -6.26 4.00
N LEU A 158 27.84 -5.86 2.74
CA LEU A 158 29.04 -5.60 1.95
C LEU A 158 29.60 -4.19 2.11
N ASN A 159 28.76 -3.20 2.45
CA ASN A 159 29.13 -1.79 2.38
C ASN A 159 29.06 -1.03 3.72
N ALA A 160 28.43 -1.60 4.75
CA ALA A 160 28.36 -1.01 6.09
C ALA A 160 29.44 -1.58 7.02
N PRO A 161 29.83 -0.84 8.08
CA PRO A 161 30.61 -1.42 9.16
C PRO A 161 29.92 -2.66 9.74
N GLU A 162 30.68 -3.71 10.06
CA GLU A 162 30.15 -5.01 10.50
C GLU A 162 29.15 -4.89 11.67
N ARG A 163 29.41 -3.96 12.60
CA ARG A 163 28.52 -3.66 13.73
C ARG A 163 27.09 -3.31 13.31
N VAL A 164 26.90 -2.66 12.15
CA VAL A 164 25.58 -2.26 11.66
C VAL A 164 24.81 -3.49 11.22
N TYR A 165 25.41 -4.32 10.35
CA TYR A 165 24.75 -5.54 9.86
C TYR A 165 24.52 -6.57 10.97
N ASN A 166 25.47 -6.75 11.89
CA ASN A 166 25.33 -7.74 12.95
C ASN A 166 24.32 -7.35 14.04
N SER A 167 24.00 -6.05 14.17
CA SER A 167 23.03 -5.57 15.18
C SER A 167 21.68 -5.17 14.59
N MET A 168 21.54 -5.12 13.26
CA MET A 168 20.27 -4.72 12.66
C MET A 168 19.19 -5.78 12.82
N THR A 169 17.94 -5.36 12.67
CA THR A 169 16.77 -6.24 12.54
C THR A 169 16.00 -5.85 11.28
N TYR A 170 15.51 -6.86 10.56
CA TYR A 170 14.65 -6.70 9.39
C TYR A 170 13.31 -7.39 9.68
#